data_AF-A0A7Y0SG08-F1
#
_entry.id   AF-A0A7Y0SG08-F1
#
_cell.length_a   1.000
_cell.length_b   1.000
_cell.length_c   1.000
_cell.angle_alpha   90.00
_cell.angle_beta   90.00
_cell.angle_gamma   90.00
#
_symmetry.space_group_name_H-M   'P 1'
#
loop_
_entity.id
_entity.type
_entity.pdbx_description
1 polymer ?
#
loop_
_entity_poly.entity_id
_entity_poly.type
_entity_poly.pdbx_seq_one_letter_code
_entity_poly.pdbx_strand_id
1 'polypeptide(L)'
;YLLFVIVLIAALGRLGVQTASVVAVIGAAGLAVGLALQGSLSNFAAGVLIVAFRPFKSGDYVEIGGVAGSVEAIQIFQTVLKTPDN
;
A
#
# COMPACT_ATOMS: atom_id res chain seq x y z
N TYR A 1 -7.83 -16.84 9.83
CA TYR A 1 -8.33 -17.71 8.74
C TYR A 1 -7.29 -17.98 7.65
N LEU A 2 -6.60 -16.98 7.11
CA LEU A 2 -5.57 -17.18 6.07
C LEU A 2 -4.51 -18.23 6.45
N LEU A 3 -3.97 -18.15 7.68
CA LEU A 3 -2.98 -19.11 8.18
C LEU A 3 -3.53 -20.53 8.23
N PHE A 4 -4.78 -20.72 8.61
CA PHE A 4 -5.44 -22.03 8.62
C PHE A 4 -5.55 -22.60 7.19
N VAL A 5 -5.94 -21.78 6.21
CA VAL A 5 -6.02 -22.17 4.79
C VAL A 5 -4.64 -22.60 4.27
N ILE A 6 -3.58 -21.84 4.58
CA ILE A 6 -2.20 -22.17 4.17
C ILE A 6 -1.76 -23.51 4.78
N VAL A 7 -2.00 -23.71 6.07
CA VAL A 7 -1.64 -24.96 6.78
C VAL A 7 -2.41 -26.16 6.20
N LEU A 8 -3.69 -26.00 5.88
CA LEU A 8 -4.52 -27.07 5.31
C LEU A 8 -4.02 -27.47 3.92
N ILE A 9 -3.68 -26.50 3.07
CA ILE A 9 -3.11 -26.75 1.74
C ILE A 9 -1.75 -27.46 1.86
N ALA A 10 -0.90 -27.03 2.79
CA ALA A 10 0.38 -27.69 3.03
C ALA A 10 0.20 -29.14 3.52
N ALA A 11 -0.78 -29.40 4.39
CA ALA A 11 -1.11 -30.74 4.87
C ALA A 11 -1.64 -31.65 3.75
N LEU A 12 -2.54 -31.15 2.89
CA LEU A 12 -3.05 -31.89 1.73
C LEU A 12 -1.94 -32.26 0.75
N GLY A 13 -0.99 -31.35 0.52
CA GLY A 13 0.19 -31.64 -0.30
C GLY A 13 1.05 -32.77 0.26
N ARG A 14 1.18 -32.87 1.60
CA ARG A 14 1.89 -33.99 2.26
C ARG A 14 1.16 -35.33 2.14
N LEU A 15 -0.17 -35.32 2.02
CA LEU A 15 -0.99 -36.51 1.82
C LEU A 15 -1.05 -36.98 0.36
N GLY A 16 -0.31 -36.34 -0.55
CA GLY A 16 -0.26 -36.69 -1.97
C GLY A 16 -1.38 -36.07 -2.81
N VAL A 17 -2.18 -35.16 -2.24
CA VAL A 17 -3.21 -34.42 -2.99
C VAL A 17 -2.54 -33.33 -3.83
N GLN A 18 -2.90 -33.24 -5.11
CA GLN A 18 -2.37 -32.19 -6.00
C GLN A 18 -3.02 -30.84 -5.69
N THR A 19 -2.28 -29.94 -5.03
CA THR A 19 -2.78 -28.63 -4.61
C THR A 19 -2.49 -27.49 -5.60
N ALA A 20 -1.88 -27.79 -6.75
CA ALA A 20 -1.42 -26.80 -7.73
C ALA A 20 -2.55 -25.86 -8.20
N SER A 21 -3.74 -26.40 -8.50
CA SER A 21 -4.91 -25.61 -8.90
C SER A 21 -5.41 -24.68 -7.80
N VAL A 22 -5.42 -25.17 -6.55
CA VAL A 22 -5.82 -24.37 -5.37
C VAL A 22 -4.84 -23.22 -5.13
N VAL A 23 -3.54 -23.51 -5.23
CA VAL A 23 -2.49 -22.48 -5.11
C VAL A 23 -2.61 -21.44 -6.21
N ALA A 24 -2.91 -21.86 -7.45
CA ALA A 24 -3.11 -20.94 -8.57
C ALA A 24 -4.28 -19.97 -8.32
N VAL A 25 -5.43 -20.46 -7.85
CA VAL A 25 -6.60 -19.62 -7.53
C VAL A 25 -6.29 -18.64 -6.38
N ILE A 26 -5.62 -19.12 -5.32
CA ILE A 26 -5.23 -18.25 -4.20
C ILE A 26 -4.22 -17.19 -4.66
N GLY A 27 -3.27 -17.56 -5.53
CA GLY A 27 -2.34 -16.62 -6.14
C GLY A 27 -3.06 -15.54 -6.94
N ALA A 28 -4.04 -15.93 -7.77
CA ALA A 28 -4.86 -14.98 -8.53
C ALA A 28 -5.70 -14.06 -7.61
N ALA A 29 -6.31 -14.60 -6.56
CA ALA A 29 -7.04 -13.80 -5.58
C ALA A 29 -6.12 -12.85 -4.81
N GLY A 30 -4.92 -13.30 -4.43
CA GLY A 30 -3.90 -12.46 -3.79
C GLY A 30 -3.45 -11.32 -4.69
N LEU A 31 -3.24 -11.59 -5.98
CA LEU A 31 -2.96 -10.55 -6.97
C LEU A 31 -4.10 -9.55 -7.07
N ALA A 32 -5.35 -10.01 -7.19
CA ALA A 32 -6.52 -9.14 -7.27
C ALA A 32 -6.64 -8.20 -6.06
N VAL A 33 -6.42 -8.73 -4.85
CA VAL A 33 -6.40 -7.91 -3.62
C VAL A 33 -5.21 -6.93 -3.62
N GLY A 34 -4.03 -7.38 -4.03
CA GLY A 34 -2.84 -6.52 -4.13
C GLY A 34 -3.04 -5.36 -5.11
N LEU A 35 -3.64 -5.63 -6.26
CA LEU A 35 -3.97 -4.61 -7.26
C LEU A 35 -5.07 -3.66 -6.75
N ALA A 36 -6.08 -4.17 -6.05
CA ALA A 36 -7.12 -3.33 -5.44
C ALA A 36 -6.54 -2.37 -4.38
N LEU A 37 -5.47 -2.77 -3.69
CA LEU A 37 -4.78 -1.97 -2.67
C LEU A 37 -3.57 -1.19 -3.20
N GLN A 38 -3.24 -1.30 -4.50
CA GLN A 38 -2.03 -0.73 -5.08
C GLN A 38 -1.91 0.78 -4.83
N GLY A 39 -3.01 1.53 -5.02
CA GLY A 39 -3.03 2.98 -4.80
C GLY A 39 -2.78 3.36 -3.33
N SER A 40 -3.48 2.71 -2.40
CA SER A 40 -3.29 2.95 -0.96
C SER A 40 -1.88 2.61 -0.49
N LEU A 41 -1.30 1.53 -1.02
CA LEU A 41 0.07 1.12 -0.68
C LEU A 41 1.12 2.07 -1.27
N SER A 42 0.88 2.61 -2.47
CA SER A 42 1.71 3.64 -3.06
C SER A 42 1.70 4.92 -2.23
N ASN A 43 0.52 5.37 -1.79
CA ASN A 43 0.36 6.53 -0.92
C ASN A 43 1.04 6.33 0.44
N PHE A 44 0.91 5.13 1.02
CA PHE A 44 1.62 4.75 2.24
C PHE A 44 3.15 4.85 2.07
N ALA A 45 3.68 4.27 1.00
CA ALA A 45 5.10 4.30 0.71
C ALA A 45 5.62 5.73 0.53
N ALA A 46 4.87 6.58 -0.18
CA ALA A 46 5.19 8.01 -0.32
C ALA A 46 5.26 8.70 1.04
N GLY A 47 4.26 8.51 1.90
CA GLY A 47 4.25 9.07 3.26
C GLY A 47 5.45 8.61 4.10
N VAL A 48 5.76 7.31 4.08
CA VAL A 48 6.93 6.76 4.78
C VAL A 48 8.24 7.34 4.27
N LEU A 49 8.42 7.45 2.95
CA LEU A 49 9.61 8.04 2.34
C LEU A 49 9.78 9.51 2.70
N ILE A 50 8.69 10.28 2.71
CA ILE A 50 8.71 11.69 3.13
C ILE A 50 9.12 11.79 4.60
N VAL A 51 8.59 10.95 5.49
CA VAL A 51 8.96 10.98 6.92
C VAL A 51 10.40 10.54 7.15
N ALA A 52 10.86 9.51 6.43
CA ALA A 52 12.21 8.94 6.57
C ALA A 52 13.30 9.87 6.04
N PHE A 53 13.10 10.45 4.85
CA PHE A 53 14.10 11.26 4.18
C PHE A 53 13.89 12.77 4.34
N ARG A 54 12.71 13.19 4.82
CA ARG A 54 12.33 14.60 5.03
C ARG A 54 12.69 15.52 3.86
N PRO A 55 12.25 15.24 2.62
CA PRO A 55 12.46 16.13 1.48
C PRO A 55 11.78 17.50 1.66
N PHE A 56 10.70 17.53 2.46
CA PHE A 56 10.01 18.71 2.95
C PHE A 56 9.34 18.37 4.29
N LYS A 57 8.96 19.40 5.05
CA LYS A 57 8.31 19.29 6.37
C LYS A 57 7.09 20.22 6.44
N SER A 58 6.25 20.04 7.46
CA SER A 58 5.18 21.01 7.76
C SER A 58 5.73 22.42 7.88
N GLY A 59 5.06 23.36 7.22
CA GLY A 59 5.43 24.76 7.11
C GLY A 59 6.19 25.12 5.82
N ASP A 60 6.68 24.14 5.07
CA ASP A 60 7.36 24.43 3.80
C ASP A 60 6.34 24.78 2.70
N TYR A 61 6.68 25.72 1.82
CA TYR A 61 5.92 26.00 0.61
C TYR A 61 6.46 25.14 -0.52
N VAL A 62 5.61 24.27 -1.07
CA VAL A 62 6.00 23.25 -2.05
C VAL A 62 5.03 23.24 -3.21
N GLU A 63 5.50 22.78 -4.38
CA GLU A 63 4.66 22.47 -5.52
C GLU A 63 4.71 20.97 -5.78
N ILE A 64 3.55 20.31 -5.72
CA ILE A 64 3.41 18.86 -5.89
C ILE A 64 2.34 18.60 -6.93
N GLY A 65 2.71 17.95 -8.05
CA GLY A 65 1.75 17.57 -9.09
C GLY A 65 1.01 18.75 -9.73
N GLY A 66 1.64 19.93 -9.80
CA GLY A 66 1.03 21.15 -10.35
C GLY A 66 0.16 21.93 -9.36
N VAL A 67 0.11 21.52 -8.09
CA VAL A 67 -0.55 22.26 -7.01
C VAL A 67 0.51 22.86 -6.08
N ALA A 68 0.53 24.18 -5.96
CA ALA A 68 1.42 24.91 -5.07
C ALA A 68 0.71 25.30 -3.76
N GLY A 69 1.37 25.13 -2.63
CA GLY A 69 0.82 25.48 -1.32
C GLY A 69 1.78 25.23 -0.16
N SER A 70 1.39 25.71 1.02
CA SER A 70 2.12 25.45 2.26
C SER A 70 1.72 24.10 2.85
N VAL A 71 2.69 23.27 3.25
CA VAL A 71 2.44 21.98 3.89
C VAL A 71 1.87 22.19 5.29
N GLU A 72 0.60 21.85 5.48
CA GLU A 72 -0.05 21.93 6.79
C GLU A 72 0.30 20.70 7.63
N ALA A 73 0.04 19.51 7.08
CA ALA A 73 0.29 18.25 7.75
C ALA A 73 0.71 17.14 6.77
N ILE A 74 1.66 16.30 7.20
CA ILE A 74 2.07 15.09 6.48
C ILE A 74 1.45 13.91 7.22
N GLN A 75 0.45 13.26 6.61
CA GLN A 75 -0.17 12.04 7.12
C GLN A 75 0.39 10.82 6.39
N ILE A 76 0.10 9.63 6.92
CA ILE A 76 0.64 8.37 6.38
C ILE A 76 0.22 8.13 4.92
N PHE A 77 -1.00 8.51 4.54
CA PHE A 77 -1.55 8.25 3.20
C PHE A 77 -1.72 9.51 2.34
N GLN A 78 -1.46 10.71 2.88
CA GLN A 78 -1.70 11.97 2.16
C GLN A 78 -0.94 13.13 2.81
N THR A 79 -0.69 14.17 2.04
CA THR A 79 -0.17 15.46 2.54
C THR A 79 -1.22 16.53 2.34
N VAL A 80 -1.50 17.30 3.39
CA VAL A 80 -2.47 18.40 3.37
C VAL A 80 -1.71 19.67 3.00
N LEU A 81 -2.11 20.31 1.90
CA LEU A 81 -1.56 21.58 1.42
C LEU A 81 -2.59 22.68 1.59
N LYS A 82 -2.14 23.84 2.08
CA LYS A 82 -2.88 25.09 2.06
C LYS A 82 -2.47 25.93 0.84
N THR A 83 -3.35 26.07 -0.13
CA THR A 83 -3.11 26.83 -1.36
C THR A 83 -3.20 28.35 -1.12
N PRO A 84 -2.57 29.19 -1.97
CA PRO A 84 -2.63 30.66 -1.84
C PRO A 84 -4.02 31.25 -2.06
N ASP A 85 -4.88 30.54 -2.81
CA ASP A 85 -6.24 30.96 -3.15
C ASP A 85 -7.26 30.76 -2.00
N ASN A 86 -6.80 30.40 -0.79
CA ASN A 86 -7.63 30.02 0.36
C ASN A 86 -7.16 30.61 1.70
#